data_AF-A0A662HGZ9-F1
#
_entry.id   AF-A0A662HGZ9-F1
#
_cell.length_a   1.000
_cell.length_b   1.000
_cell.length_c   1.000
_cell.angle_alpha   90.00
_cell.angle_beta   90.00
_cell.angle_gamma   90.00
#
_symmetry.space_group_name_H-M   'P 1'
#
loop_
_entity.id
_entity.type
_entity.pdbx_description
1 polymer ?
#
loop_
_entity_poly.entity_id
_entity_poly.type
_entity_poly.pdbx_seq_one_letter_code
_entity_poly.pdbx_strand_id
1 'polypeptide(L)'
;MAPVVEVLVQVPREEGLERVEKAVKRVNELRASLNALFNAIRSRYSSDPRLSKLVENLLEAYRPPNPPDSDRLLEVSSSLEEYAAGLERSVKALTRYAVALDRLNEELNKLERLASELDKWGSLLRDVAPHLSSEALRLVSRVNRLLQQLPLEDPLRTLDEASITVREARRLSRVCKSVYANRVNELLSSASQLLKSLRRASRSTSIMTASEARMYEEEVRKIISRLEEALREPLSHGLNLSPIREELKKLEEASSKLLEGLLSGEEEAVVRELERLARALEDRGVELSTLIEALSRKTGLSIERAAYLLYVVEKKGFARLHVKLKP
;
A
#
# COMPACT_ATOMS: atom_id res chain seq x y z
N MET A 1 23.68 80.62 -39.55
CA MET A 1 24.23 79.83 -38.42
C MET A 1 23.19 79.87 -37.32
N ALA A 2 22.51 78.75 -37.08
CA ALA A 2 21.52 78.64 -36.01
C ALA A 2 22.26 78.41 -34.67
N PRO A 3 21.86 79.08 -33.58
CA PRO A 3 22.47 78.86 -32.27
C PRO A 3 22.08 77.47 -31.76
N VAL A 4 23.09 76.75 -31.26
CA VAL A 4 22.95 75.50 -30.52
C VAL A 4 22.21 75.82 -29.23
N VAL A 5 21.01 75.25 -29.06
CA VAL A 5 20.25 75.30 -27.82
C VAL A 5 20.91 74.31 -26.86
N GLU A 6 21.73 74.82 -25.93
CA GLU A 6 22.14 74.06 -24.75
C GLU A 6 20.93 73.87 -23.84
N VAL A 7 20.29 72.71 -23.95
CA VAL A 7 19.34 72.26 -22.93
C VAL A 7 20.15 71.78 -21.73
N LEU A 8 20.54 72.71 -20.87
CA LEU A 8 20.99 72.43 -19.52
C LEU A 8 19.78 71.91 -18.73
N VAL A 9 19.56 70.60 -18.74
CA VAL A 9 18.68 69.94 -17.78
C VAL A 9 19.38 69.97 -16.43
N GLN A 10 19.24 71.10 -15.71
CA GLN A 10 19.52 71.15 -14.28
C GLN A 10 18.42 70.34 -13.57
N VAL A 11 18.68 69.05 -13.36
CA VAL A 11 17.85 68.25 -12.45
C VAL A 11 18.02 68.86 -11.05
N PRO A 12 16.95 69.27 -10.35
CA PRO A 12 17.04 69.83 -9.01
C PRO A 12 17.74 68.83 -8.07
N ARG A 13 18.71 69.31 -7.29
CA ARG A 13 19.41 68.49 -6.26
C ARG A 13 18.42 67.78 -5.32
N GLU A 14 17.27 68.38 -5.07
CA GLU A 14 16.18 67.83 -4.24
C GLU A 14 15.53 66.58 -4.85
N GLU A 15 15.25 66.56 -6.17
CA GLU A 15 14.69 65.38 -6.84
C GLU A 15 15.69 64.20 -6.88
N GLY A 16 16.98 64.49 -7.03
CA GLY A 16 18.04 63.50 -6.95
C GLY A 16 18.17 62.89 -5.55
N LEU A 17 18.06 63.72 -4.50
CA LEU A 17 18.11 63.27 -3.11
C LEU A 17 16.88 62.43 -2.72
N GLU A 18 15.67 62.83 -3.14
CA GLU A 18 14.45 62.04 -2.89
C GLU A 18 14.49 60.66 -3.56
N ARG A 19 15.03 60.58 -4.79
CA ARG A 19 15.20 59.30 -5.50
C ARG A 19 16.18 58.38 -4.79
N VAL A 20 17.32 58.93 -4.35
CA VAL A 20 18.31 58.18 -3.57
C VAL A 20 17.71 57.72 -2.24
N GLU A 21 16.96 58.57 -1.54
CA GLU A 21 16.34 58.20 -0.25
C GLU A 21 15.31 57.05 -0.40
N LYS A 22 14.47 57.10 -1.45
CA LYS A 22 13.52 56.02 -1.76
C LYS A 22 14.24 54.72 -2.14
N ALA A 23 15.30 54.80 -2.94
CA ALA A 23 16.11 53.64 -3.31
C ALA A 23 16.79 53.01 -2.09
N VAL A 24 17.35 53.82 -1.18
CA VAL A 24 17.98 53.36 0.07
C VAL A 24 16.96 52.68 0.99
N LYS A 25 15.77 53.26 1.18
CA LYS A 25 14.68 52.64 1.97
C LYS A 25 14.30 51.27 1.41
N ARG A 26 14.08 51.17 0.10
CA ARG A 26 13.74 49.90 -0.58
C ARG A 26 14.84 48.86 -0.46
N VAL A 27 16.11 49.25 -0.64
CA VAL A 27 17.26 48.34 -0.45
C VAL A 27 17.31 47.82 0.98
N ASN A 28 17.09 48.67 1.99
CA ASN A 28 17.10 48.26 3.39
C ASN A 28 15.97 47.29 3.72
N GLU A 29 14.75 47.53 3.23
CA GLU A 29 13.61 46.61 3.36
C GLU A 29 13.89 45.24 2.73
N LEU A 30 14.44 45.23 1.51
CA LEU A 30 14.79 43.99 0.81
C LEU A 30 15.90 43.22 1.51
N ARG A 31 16.92 43.90 2.03
CA ARG A 31 17.97 43.28 2.86
C ARG A 31 17.40 42.70 4.14
N ALA A 32 16.50 43.40 4.82
CA ALA A 32 15.83 42.91 6.01
C ALA A 32 14.98 41.66 5.70
N SER A 33 14.20 41.68 4.62
CA SER A 33 13.42 40.55 4.14
C SER A 33 14.29 39.34 3.77
N LEU A 34 15.41 39.58 3.08
CA LEU A 34 16.33 38.52 2.68
C LEU A 34 17.02 37.89 3.90
N ASN A 35 17.48 38.71 4.85
CA ASN A 35 18.04 38.21 6.12
C ASN A 35 17.02 37.42 6.93
N ALA A 36 15.76 37.85 6.97
CA ALA A 36 14.68 37.12 7.63
C ALA A 36 14.45 35.75 6.98
N LEU A 37 14.43 35.67 5.65
CA LEU A 37 14.32 34.41 4.90
C LEU A 37 15.51 33.47 5.16
N PHE A 38 16.74 34.00 5.13
CA PHE A 38 17.95 33.24 5.47
C PHE A 38 17.85 32.63 6.87
N ASN A 39 17.47 33.44 7.86
CA ASN A 39 17.34 32.99 9.25
C ASN A 39 16.21 31.97 9.42
N ALA A 40 15.09 32.14 8.72
CA ALA A 40 13.96 31.21 8.77
C ALA A 40 14.31 29.85 8.14
N ILE A 41 14.97 29.85 6.98
CA ILE A 41 15.42 28.62 6.30
C ILE A 41 16.46 27.90 7.18
N ARG A 42 17.44 28.64 7.70
CA ARG A 42 18.50 28.09 8.55
C ARG A 42 17.95 27.50 9.86
N SER A 43 17.07 28.22 10.55
CA SER A 43 16.51 27.74 11.82
C SER A 43 15.62 26.50 11.67
N ARG A 44 14.87 26.38 10.56
CA ARG A 44 13.97 25.25 10.32
C ARG A 44 14.67 23.98 9.83
N TYR A 45 15.64 24.09 8.94
CA TYR A 45 16.14 22.92 8.21
C TYR A 45 17.61 22.58 8.47
N SER A 46 18.42 23.49 9.04
CA SER A 46 19.83 23.18 9.31
C SER A 46 20.01 22.11 10.40
N SER A 47 18.99 21.86 11.22
CA SER A 47 19.00 20.77 12.20
C SER A 47 18.66 19.40 11.60
N ASP A 48 18.06 19.34 10.40
CA ASP A 48 17.78 18.07 9.72
C ASP A 48 19.03 17.59 8.98
N PRO A 49 19.62 16.44 9.34
CA PRO A 49 20.83 15.91 8.71
C PRO A 49 20.67 15.65 7.20
N ARG A 50 19.43 15.45 6.73
CA ARG A 50 19.13 15.18 5.32
C ARG A 50 19.19 16.45 4.49
N LEU A 51 18.69 17.56 5.02
CA LEU A 51 18.52 18.82 4.29
C LEU A 51 19.66 19.82 4.52
N SER A 52 20.44 19.67 5.58
CA SER A 52 21.48 20.64 6.00
C SER A 52 22.42 21.05 4.86
N LYS A 53 23.00 20.08 4.13
CA LYS A 53 23.92 20.35 3.01
C LYS A 53 23.25 21.06 1.83
N LEU A 54 22.02 20.70 1.52
CA LEU A 54 21.24 21.30 0.44
C LEU A 54 20.87 22.75 0.78
N VAL A 55 20.55 22.99 2.06
CA VAL A 55 20.28 24.32 2.60
C VAL A 55 21.54 25.18 2.60
N GLU A 56 22.69 24.64 3.02
CA GLU A 56 23.97 25.37 2.99
C GLU A 56 24.33 25.81 1.57
N ASN A 57 24.30 24.91 0.60
CA ASN A 57 24.59 25.23 -0.80
C ASN A 57 23.62 26.28 -1.37
N LEU A 58 22.34 26.21 -0.99
CA LEU A 58 21.34 27.19 -1.43
C LEU A 58 21.59 28.57 -0.82
N LEU A 59 21.93 28.64 0.46
CA LEU A 59 22.21 29.92 1.13
C LEU A 59 23.52 30.54 0.62
N GLU A 60 24.51 29.73 0.26
CA GLU A 60 25.74 30.23 -0.38
C GLU A 60 25.48 30.80 -1.78
N ALA A 61 24.68 30.11 -2.60
CA ALA A 61 24.38 30.53 -3.97
C ALA A 61 23.60 31.86 -4.06
N TYR A 62 22.81 32.20 -3.03
CA TYR A 62 21.96 33.40 -2.99
C TYR A 62 22.43 34.44 -1.97
N ARG A 63 23.70 34.41 -1.57
CA ARG A 63 24.30 35.41 -0.67
C ARG A 63 24.13 36.82 -1.27
N PRO A 64 23.68 37.81 -0.49
CA PRO A 64 23.42 39.14 -1.03
C PRO A 64 24.71 39.76 -1.58
N PRO A 65 24.68 40.36 -2.79
CA PRO A 65 25.84 41.02 -3.37
C PRO A 65 26.30 42.19 -2.49
N ASN A 66 27.59 42.55 -2.59
CA ASN A 66 28.12 43.72 -1.90
C ASN A 66 27.47 45.00 -2.44
N PRO A 67 27.24 46.01 -1.59
CA PRO A 67 26.69 47.29 -2.05
C PRO A 67 27.65 47.97 -3.04
N PRO A 68 27.13 48.80 -3.96
CA PRO A 68 27.97 49.52 -4.92
C PRO A 68 28.91 50.54 -4.22
N ASP A 69 30.16 50.62 -4.67
CA ASP A 69 31.11 51.67 -4.26
C ASP A 69 30.69 53.02 -4.86
N SER A 70 30.89 54.14 -4.15
CA SER A 70 30.35 55.42 -4.61
C SER A 70 31.19 56.67 -4.34
N ASP A 71 31.46 57.41 -5.43
CA ASP A 71 32.00 58.78 -5.44
C ASP A 71 31.04 59.82 -6.08
N ARG A 72 29.87 59.44 -6.66
CA ARG A 72 28.91 60.37 -7.33
C ARG A 72 27.42 60.02 -7.15
N LEU A 73 26.59 61.01 -6.81
CA LEU A 73 25.17 60.84 -6.40
C LEU A 73 24.20 60.27 -7.47
N LEU A 74 24.35 60.63 -8.76
CA LEU A 74 23.46 60.10 -9.81
C LEU A 74 23.81 58.67 -10.20
N GLU A 75 25.10 58.35 -10.24
CA GLU A 75 25.64 57.00 -10.42
C GLU A 75 25.23 56.10 -9.23
N VAL A 76 25.21 56.65 -8.01
CA VAL A 76 24.65 55.99 -6.81
C VAL A 76 23.17 55.65 -6.98
N SER A 77 22.34 56.55 -7.50
CA SER A 77 20.89 56.28 -7.65
C SER A 77 20.61 55.12 -8.61
N SER A 78 21.26 55.09 -9.77
CA SER A 78 21.05 54.04 -10.78
C SER A 78 21.64 52.71 -10.33
N SER A 79 22.83 52.73 -9.71
CA SER A 79 23.44 51.52 -9.13
C SER A 79 22.64 50.95 -7.95
N LEU A 80 22.02 51.79 -7.12
CA LEU A 80 21.12 51.34 -6.05
C LEU A 80 19.83 50.71 -6.59
N GLU A 81 19.28 51.22 -7.69
CA GLU A 81 18.10 50.62 -8.34
C GLU A 81 18.42 49.26 -8.96
N GLU A 82 19.56 49.12 -9.64
CA GLU A 82 20.04 47.83 -10.16
C GLU A 82 20.31 46.83 -9.03
N TYR A 83 20.91 47.30 -7.93
CA TYR A 83 21.11 46.51 -6.72
C TYR A 83 19.79 46.05 -6.08
N ALA A 84 18.80 46.95 -5.97
CA ALA A 84 17.47 46.64 -5.47
C ALA A 84 16.77 45.58 -6.35
N ALA A 85 16.88 45.71 -7.68
CA ALA A 85 16.32 44.72 -8.61
C ALA A 85 16.99 43.34 -8.47
N GLY A 86 18.30 43.30 -8.21
CA GLY A 86 19.03 42.08 -7.88
C GLY A 86 18.52 41.43 -6.59
N LEU A 87 18.37 42.22 -5.52
CA LEU A 87 17.83 41.76 -4.24
C LEU A 87 16.39 41.23 -4.38
N GLU A 88 15.53 41.89 -5.16
CA GLU A 88 14.17 41.41 -5.42
C GLU A 88 14.13 40.05 -6.11
N ARG A 89 15.03 39.82 -7.08
CA ARG A 89 15.15 38.51 -7.74
C ARG A 89 15.57 37.45 -6.73
N SER A 90 16.55 37.74 -5.88
CA SER A 90 17.02 36.83 -4.83
C SER A 90 15.92 36.52 -3.81
N VAL A 91 15.19 37.55 -3.33
CA VAL A 91 14.05 37.36 -2.42
C VAL A 91 12.99 36.46 -3.06
N LYS A 92 12.58 36.74 -4.31
CA LYS A 92 11.60 35.91 -5.03
C LYS A 92 12.06 34.46 -5.21
N ALA A 93 13.34 34.24 -5.55
CA ALA A 93 13.91 32.91 -5.70
C ALA A 93 13.92 32.15 -4.36
N LEU A 94 14.43 32.79 -3.29
CA LEU A 94 14.47 32.20 -1.95
C LEU A 94 13.08 31.90 -1.39
N THR A 95 12.08 32.76 -1.64
CA THR A 95 10.69 32.45 -1.25
C THR A 95 10.18 31.20 -1.97
N ARG A 96 10.44 31.06 -3.27
CA ARG A 96 10.07 29.86 -4.04
C ARG A 96 10.75 28.61 -3.48
N TYR A 97 12.04 28.70 -3.17
CA TYR A 97 12.78 27.57 -2.60
C TYR A 97 12.38 27.24 -1.17
N ALA A 98 12.04 28.22 -0.33
CA ALA A 98 11.52 27.97 1.00
C ALA A 98 10.24 27.11 0.95
N VAL A 99 9.32 27.43 0.03
CA VAL A 99 8.11 26.61 -0.19
C VAL A 99 8.47 25.22 -0.72
N ALA A 100 9.47 25.11 -1.59
CA ALA A 100 9.94 23.82 -2.11
C ALA A 100 10.57 22.96 -0.99
N LEU A 101 11.34 23.56 -0.09
CA LEU A 101 11.95 22.89 1.07
C LEU A 101 10.91 22.39 2.06
N ASP A 102 9.87 23.19 2.35
CA ASP A 102 8.73 22.75 3.17
C ASP A 102 8.08 21.49 2.58
N ARG A 103 7.75 21.53 1.28
CA ARG A 103 7.16 20.38 0.58
C ARG A 103 8.11 19.19 0.52
N LEU A 104 9.40 19.44 0.30
CA LEU A 104 10.40 18.39 0.23
C LEU A 104 10.49 17.66 1.57
N ASN A 105 10.57 18.39 2.68
CA ASN A 105 10.58 17.80 4.02
C ASN A 105 9.35 16.91 4.26
N GLU A 106 8.15 17.35 3.85
CA GLU A 106 6.95 16.52 3.92
C GLU A 106 7.05 15.24 3.08
N GLU A 107 7.55 15.32 1.85
CA GLU A 107 7.72 14.16 0.98
C GLU A 107 8.79 13.20 1.51
N LEU A 108 9.89 13.69 2.07
CA LEU A 108 10.91 12.84 2.71
C LEU A 108 10.35 12.08 3.91
N ASN A 109 9.55 12.74 4.75
CA ASN A 109 8.88 12.08 5.88
C ASN A 109 7.85 11.05 5.42
N LYS A 110 7.16 11.27 4.29
CA LYS A 110 6.28 10.28 3.67
C LYS A 110 7.07 9.09 3.14
N LEU A 111 8.20 9.34 2.48
CA LEU A 111 9.08 8.30 1.93
C LEU A 111 9.62 7.39 3.03
N GLU A 112 10.06 7.94 4.15
CA GLU A 112 10.59 7.16 5.27
C GLU A 112 9.54 6.18 5.83
N ARG A 113 8.30 6.64 6.02
CA ARG A 113 7.18 5.78 6.44
C ARG A 113 6.87 4.71 5.41
N LEU A 114 6.79 5.09 4.13
CA LEU A 114 6.50 4.16 3.04
C LEU A 114 7.62 3.12 2.85
N ALA A 115 8.88 3.50 3.06
CA ALA A 115 10.01 2.58 3.01
C ALA A 115 9.89 1.53 4.12
N SER A 116 9.55 1.92 5.35
CA SER A 116 9.31 0.98 6.45
C SER A 116 8.15 0.02 6.13
N GLU A 117 7.05 0.51 5.57
CA GLU A 117 5.93 -0.35 5.15
C GLU A 117 6.32 -1.31 4.02
N LEU A 118 7.04 -0.83 2.99
CA LEU A 118 7.47 -1.65 1.87
C LEU A 118 8.48 -2.72 2.28
N ASP A 119 9.35 -2.44 3.25
CA ASP A 119 10.28 -3.42 3.79
C ASP A 119 9.54 -4.59 4.48
N LYS A 120 8.51 -4.27 5.27
CA LYS A 120 7.63 -5.28 5.88
C LYS A 120 6.87 -6.08 4.81
N TRP A 121 6.32 -5.39 3.80
CA TRP A 121 5.67 -6.07 2.67
C TRP A 121 6.62 -6.98 1.90
N GLY A 122 7.84 -6.51 1.65
CA GLY A 122 8.88 -7.27 0.97
C GLY A 122 9.22 -8.56 1.73
N SER A 123 9.27 -8.49 3.05
CA SER A 123 9.48 -9.66 3.91
C SER A 123 8.30 -10.63 3.87
N LEU A 124 7.06 -10.15 4.00
CA LEU A 124 5.85 -10.99 3.95
C LEU A 124 5.64 -11.70 2.61
N LEU A 125 6.02 -11.05 1.51
CA LEU A 125 5.81 -11.57 0.17
C LEU A 125 6.97 -12.43 -0.35
N ARG A 126 8.04 -12.60 0.43
CA ARG A 126 9.26 -13.30 -0.01
C ARG A 126 8.96 -14.69 -0.60
N ASP A 127 8.12 -15.47 0.09
CA ASP A 127 7.83 -16.86 -0.27
C ASP A 127 6.59 -16.99 -1.18
N VAL A 128 5.76 -15.94 -1.26
CA VAL A 128 4.46 -15.96 -1.95
C VAL A 128 4.52 -15.28 -3.31
N ALA A 129 5.21 -14.13 -3.38
CA ALA A 129 5.39 -13.32 -4.58
C ALA A 129 6.82 -12.74 -4.63
N PRO A 130 7.84 -13.56 -4.95
CA PRO A 130 9.25 -13.15 -4.90
C PRO A 130 9.57 -11.94 -5.77
N HIS A 131 8.89 -11.79 -6.91
CA HIS A 131 9.06 -10.65 -7.81
C HIS A 131 8.68 -9.33 -7.12
N LEU A 132 7.51 -9.26 -6.46
CA LEU A 132 7.07 -8.06 -5.71
C LEU A 132 7.95 -7.81 -4.49
N SER A 133 8.40 -8.87 -3.81
CA SER A 133 9.37 -8.76 -2.72
C SER A 133 10.65 -8.06 -3.18
N SER A 134 11.21 -8.52 -4.31
CA SER A 134 12.43 -7.93 -4.88
C SER A 134 12.23 -6.47 -5.33
N GLU A 135 11.06 -6.16 -5.90
CA GLU A 135 10.71 -4.81 -6.34
C GLU A 135 10.56 -3.86 -5.15
N ALA A 136 9.88 -4.30 -4.08
CA ALA A 136 9.73 -3.54 -2.85
C ALA A 136 11.08 -3.24 -2.20
N LEU A 137 11.97 -4.24 -2.06
CA LEU A 137 13.28 -4.05 -1.45
C LEU A 137 14.22 -3.18 -2.30
N ARG A 138 14.12 -3.26 -3.64
CA ARG A 138 14.83 -2.35 -4.55
C ARG A 138 14.38 -0.91 -4.37
N LEU A 139 13.07 -0.68 -4.26
CA LEU A 139 12.52 0.65 -4.04
C LEU A 139 12.89 1.19 -2.66
N VAL A 140 12.86 0.37 -1.61
CA VAL A 140 13.36 0.73 -0.27
C VAL A 140 14.83 1.15 -0.34
N SER A 141 15.67 0.38 -1.03
CA SER A 141 17.08 0.72 -1.22
C SER A 141 17.27 2.05 -1.94
N ARG A 142 16.46 2.33 -2.97
CA ARG A 142 16.46 3.61 -3.69
C ARG A 142 16.02 4.77 -2.79
N VAL A 143 14.98 4.59 -1.99
CA VAL A 143 14.50 5.59 -1.02
C VAL A 143 15.57 5.89 0.03
N ASN A 144 16.21 4.86 0.59
CA ASN A 144 17.27 5.04 1.58
C ASN A 144 18.47 5.80 1.00
N ARG A 145 18.83 5.53 -0.26
CA ARG A 145 19.87 6.31 -0.96
C ARG A 145 19.47 7.78 -1.11
N LEU A 146 18.23 8.05 -1.52
CA LEU A 146 17.71 9.41 -1.65
C LEU A 146 17.70 10.15 -0.30
N LEU A 147 17.29 9.48 0.78
CA LEU A 147 17.29 10.06 2.13
C LEU A 147 18.70 10.36 2.66
N GLN A 148 19.72 9.59 2.25
CA GLN A 148 21.11 9.79 2.66
C GLN A 148 21.86 10.80 1.78
N GLN A 149 21.53 10.87 0.49
CA GLN A 149 22.23 11.64 -0.52
C GLN A 149 21.23 12.37 -1.42
N LEU A 150 20.71 13.49 -0.93
CA LEU A 150 19.87 14.35 -1.76
C LEU A 150 20.70 15.01 -2.87
N PRO A 151 20.20 15.10 -4.11
CA PRO A 151 20.82 15.91 -5.14
C PRO A 151 20.90 17.36 -4.66
N LEU A 152 22.12 17.90 -4.62
CA LEU A 152 22.45 19.18 -3.97
C LEU A 152 22.31 20.39 -4.90
N GLU A 153 21.92 20.18 -6.16
CA GLU A 153 21.96 21.20 -7.20
C GLU A 153 20.74 22.12 -7.20
N ASP A 154 19.54 21.59 -6.97
CA ASP A 154 18.28 22.34 -7.04
C ASP A 154 17.18 21.70 -6.18
N PRO A 155 16.66 22.40 -5.14
CA PRO A 155 15.58 21.89 -4.30
C PRO A 155 14.31 21.53 -5.08
N LEU A 156 14.02 22.19 -6.20
CA LEU A 156 12.85 21.89 -7.01
C LEU A 156 12.98 20.53 -7.72
N ARG A 157 14.15 20.24 -8.28
CA ARG A 157 14.43 18.92 -8.90
C ARG A 157 14.38 17.80 -7.87
N THR A 158 14.96 18.04 -6.69
CA THR A 158 14.93 17.09 -5.58
C THR A 158 13.51 16.82 -5.10
N LEU A 159 12.67 17.86 -5.03
CA LEU A 159 11.25 17.72 -4.74
C LEU A 159 10.50 16.90 -5.79
N ASP A 160 10.77 17.12 -7.07
CA ASP A 160 10.13 16.36 -8.16
C ASP A 160 10.50 14.87 -8.09
N GLU A 161 11.78 14.55 -7.86
CA GLU A 161 12.24 13.17 -7.70
C GLU A 161 11.62 12.49 -6.46
N ALA A 162 11.59 13.19 -5.32
CA ALA A 162 10.94 12.69 -4.11
C ALA A 162 9.44 12.43 -4.36
N SER A 163 8.75 13.36 -5.03
CA SER A 163 7.32 13.25 -5.34
C SER A 163 7.00 12.10 -6.31
N ILE A 164 7.86 11.84 -7.29
CA ILE A 164 7.75 10.68 -8.18
C ILE A 164 7.92 9.40 -7.36
N THR A 165 8.95 9.34 -6.51
CA THR A 165 9.26 8.17 -5.69
C THR A 165 8.14 7.88 -4.68
N VAL A 166 7.50 8.90 -4.10
CA VAL A 166 6.33 8.72 -3.22
C VAL A 166 5.15 8.10 -3.98
N ARG A 167 4.87 8.56 -5.20
CA ARG A 167 3.81 7.99 -6.04
C ARG A 167 4.08 6.53 -6.37
N GLU A 168 5.32 6.21 -6.72
CA GLU A 168 5.78 4.84 -7.01
C GLU A 168 5.63 3.95 -5.77
N ALA A 169 6.12 4.38 -4.61
CA ALA A 169 6.04 3.64 -3.36
C ALA A 169 4.60 3.38 -2.92
N ARG A 170 3.71 4.39 -3.00
CA ARG A 170 2.28 4.24 -2.71
C ARG A 170 1.59 3.26 -3.65
N ARG A 171 1.96 3.23 -4.92
CA ARG A 171 1.41 2.28 -5.89
C ARG A 171 1.86 0.87 -5.54
N LEU A 172 3.14 0.68 -5.29
CA LEU A 172 3.69 -0.63 -4.96
C LEU A 172 3.12 -1.18 -3.65
N SER A 173 3.02 -0.36 -2.59
CA SER A 173 2.39 -0.78 -1.33
C SER A 173 0.95 -1.26 -1.52
N ARG A 174 0.17 -0.60 -2.38
CA ARG A 174 -1.20 -1.03 -2.72
C ARG A 174 -1.21 -2.39 -3.42
N VAL A 175 -0.31 -2.60 -4.38
CA VAL A 175 -0.18 -3.88 -5.09
C VAL A 175 0.23 -4.98 -4.12
N CYS A 176 1.24 -4.76 -3.29
CA CYS A 176 1.68 -5.72 -2.27
C CYS A 176 0.53 -6.11 -1.33
N LYS A 177 -0.22 -5.12 -0.82
CA LYS A 177 -1.38 -5.36 0.04
C LYS A 177 -2.44 -6.21 -0.66
N SER A 178 -2.77 -5.88 -1.92
CA SER A 178 -3.77 -6.62 -2.70
C SER A 178 -3.35 -8.06 -2.94
N VAL A 179 -2.09 -8.30 -3.31
CA VAL A 179 -1.59 -9.66 -3.60
C VAL A 179 -1.55 -10.50 -2.32
N TYR A 180 -1.10 -9.92 -1.21
CA TYR A 180 -1.15 -10.60 0.08
C TYR A 180 -2.59 -10.98 0.47
N ALA A 181 -3.52 -10.03 0.40
CA ALA A 181 -4.93 -10.27 0.71
C ALA A 181 -5.56 -11.34 -0.18
N ASN A 182 -5.27 -11.33 -1.49
CA ASN A 182 -5.74 -12.37 -2.41
C ASN A 182 -5.21 -13.74 -2.01
N ARG A 183 -3.93 -13.85 -1.62
CA ARG A 183 -3.36 -15.12 -1.17
C ARG A 183 -3.97 -15.62 0.14
N VAL A 184 -4.20 -14.71 1.09
CA VAL A 184 -4.91 -15.05 2.34
C VAL A 184 -6.32 -15.55 2.03
N ASN A 185 -7.04 -14.89 1.14
CA ASN A 185 -8.40 -15.31 0.74
C ASN A 185 -8.43 -16.67 0.03
N GLU A 186 -7.44 -16.98 -0.80
CA GLU A 186 -7.29 -18.31 -1.39
C GLU A 186 -7.12 -19.38 -0.30
N LEU A 187 -6.25 -19.14 0.69
CA LEU A 187 -6.05 -20.06 1.81
C LEU A 187 -7.31 -20.18 2.70
N LEU A 188 -8.03 -19.08 2.94
CA LEU A 188 -9.30 -19.09 3.66
C LEU A 188 -10.36 -19.91 2.92
N SER A 189 -10.41 -19.82 1.59
CA SER A 189 -11.30 -20.63 0.76
C SER A 189 -10.96 -22.12 0.87
N SER A 190 -9.69 -22.49 0.73
CA SER A 190 -9.23 -23.89 0.90
C SER A 190 -9.53 -24.42 2.31
N ALA A 191 -9.18 -23.66 3.35
CA ALA A 191 -9.46 -24.02 4.74
C ALA A 191 -10.97 -24.18 5.01
N SER A 192 -11.80 -23.29 4.45
CA SER A 192 -13.26 -23.38 4.57
C SER A 192 -13.85 -24.60 3.86
N GLN A 193 -13.30 -24.97 2.70
CA GLN A 193 -13.70 -26.18 1.98
C GLN A 193 -13.31 -27.44 2.76
N LEU A 194 -12.09 -27.49 3.28
CA LEU A 194 -11.60 -28.57 4.13
C LEU A 194 -12.43 -28.69 5.43
N LEU A 195 -12.80 -27.58 6.06
CA LEU A 195 -13.67 -27.60 7.23
C LEU A 195 -15.04 -28.19 6.91
N LYS A 196 -15.59 -27.91 5.71
CA LYS A 196 -16.86 -28.51 5.25
C LYS A 196 -16.73 -30.01 5.02
N SER A 197 -15.64 -30.50 4.43
CA SER A 197 -15.44 -31.95 4.23
C SER A 197 -15.25 -32.67 5.56
N LEU A 198 -14.45 -32.12 6.47
CA LEU A 198 -14.25 -32.66 7.82
C LEU A 198 -15.54 -32.69 8.65
N ARG A 199 -16.41 -31.68 8.53
CA ARG A 199 -17.77 -31.68 9.14
C ARG A 199 -18.69 -32.78 8.62
N ARG A 200 -18.48 -33.22 7.38
CA ARG A 200 -19.19 -34.39 6.83
C ARG A 200 -18.59 -35.67 7.40
N ALA A 201 -17.26 -35.77 7.43
CA ALA A 201 -16.54 -36.91 8.00
C ALA A 201 -16.83 -37.11 9.49
N SER A 202 -16.97 -36.04 10.28
CA SER A 202 -17.26 -36.10 11.72
C SER A 202 -18.67 -36.60 12.06
N ARG A 203 -19.54 -36.68 11.05
CA ARG A 203 -20.88 -37.30 11.14
C ARG A 203 -20.87 -38.79 10.77
N SER A 204 -19.71 -39.35 10.41
CA SER A 204 -19.51 -40.79 10.17
C SER A 204 -19.88 -41.63 11.38
N THR A 205 -20.45 -42.81 11.13
CA THR A 205 -20.79 -43.81 12.17
C THR A 205 -19.56 -44.42 12.87
N SER A 206 -18.35 -44.32 12.30
CA SER A 206 -17.15 -44.84 12.96
C SER A 206 -16.63 -43.84 14.00
N ILE A 207 -16.72 -44.19 15.28
CA ILE A 207 -16.32 -43.35 16.42
C ILE A 207 -14.86 -42.88 16.30
N MET A 208 -13.94 -43.75 15.85
CA MET A 208 -12.54 -43.39 15.61
C MET A 208 -12.42 -42.29 14.55
N THR A 209 -13.04 -42.49 13.38
CA THR A 209 -12.99 -41.51 12.28
C THR A 209 -13.67 -40.19 12.65
N ALA A 210 -14.73 -40.24 13.47
CA ALA A 210 -15.41 -39.04 13.95
C ALA A 210 -14.54 -38.25 14.94
N SER A 211 -13.76 -38.92 15.79
CA SER A 211 -12.82 -38.29 16.71
C SER A 211 -11.67 -37.60 15.98
N GLU A 212 -11.03 -38.29 15.03
CA GLU A 212 -9.92 -37.75 14.23
C GLU A 212 -10.39 -36.58 13.35
N ALA A 213 -11.57 -36.70 12.72
CA ALA A 213 -12.16 -35.60 11.95
C ALA A 213 -12.43 -34.35 12.80
N ARG A 214 -12.88 -34.51 14.06
CA ARG A 214 -13.06 -33.38 14.99
C ARG A 214 -11.75 -32.72 15.38
N MET A 215 -10.69 -33.50 15.59
CA MET A 215 -9.36 -32.94 15.84
C MET A 215 -8.89 -32.08 14.67
N TYR A 216 -9.03 -32.59 13.43
CA TYR A 216 -8.67 -31.80 12.25
C TYR A 216 -9.58 -30.58 12.05
N GLU A 217 -10.88 -30.66 12.36
CA GLU A 217 -11.76 -29.47 12.33
C GLU A 217 -11.22 -28.36 13.23
N GLU A 218 -10.78 -28.69 14.44
CA GLU A 218 -10.28 -27.71 15.42
C GLU A 218 -8.99 -27.04 14.92
N GLU A 219 -8.06 -27.83 14.35
CA GLU A 219 -6.84 -27.30 13.74
C GLU A 219 -7.15 -26.37 12.56
N VAL A 220 -8.09 -26.75 11.68
CA VAL A 220 -8.51 -25.90 10.56
C VAL A 220 -9.16 -24.60 11.05
N ARG A 221 -9.94 -24.63 12.13
CA ARG A 221 -10.52 -23.40 12.74
C ARG A 221 -9.45 -22.46 13.27
N LYS A 222 -8.40 -22.99 13.91
CA LYS A 222 -7.25 -22.19 14.36
C LYS A 222 -6.56 -21.52 13.17
N ILE A 223 -6.37 -22.25 12.06
CA ILE A 223 -5.79 -21.69 10.83
C ILE A 223 -6.67 -20.57 10.27
N ILE A 224 -7.99 -20.77 10.19
CA ILE A 224 -8.93 -19.74 9.72
C ILE A 224 -8.82 -18.48 10.59
N SER A 225 -8.84 -18.60 11.91
CA SER A 225 -8.70 -17.46 12.83
C SER A 225 -7.42 -16.67 12.57
N ARG A 226 -6.27 -17.36 12.44
CA ARG A 226 -4.98 -16.73 12.15
C ARG A 226 -4.98 -16.00 10.80
N LEU A 227 -5.62 -16.57 9.79
CA LEU A 227 -5.74 -15.96 8.46
C LEU A 227 -6.67 -14.74 8.48
N GLU A 228 -7.77 -14.76 9.22
CA GLU A 228 -8.68 -13.62 9.39
C GLU A 228 -8.00 -12.45 10.13
N GLU A 229 -7.23 -12.74 11.18
CA GLU A 229 -6.41 -11.75 11.89
C GLU A 229 -5.36 -11.11 10.97
N ALA A 230 -4.66 -11.93 10.19
CA ALA A 230 -3.69 -11.46 9.20
C ALA A 230 -4.31 -10.61 8.09
N LEU A 231 -5.59 -10.81 7.77
CA LEU A 231 -6.30 -9.98 6.80
C LEU A 231 -6.65 -8.59 7.36
N ARG A 232 -6.97 -8.50 8.66
CA ARG A 232 -7.29 -7.23 9.34
C ARG A 232 -6.05 -6.35 9.50
N GLU A 233 -4.95 -6.92 10.00
CA GLU A 233 -3.70 -6.18 10.25
C GLU A 233 -2.46 -6.91 9.70
N PRO A 234 -2.25 -6.93 8.36
CA PRO A 234 -1.20 -7.74 7.73
C PRO A 234 0.22 -7.43 8.24
N LEU A 235 0.54 -6.13 8.36
CA LEU A 235 1.89 -5.67 8.72
C LEU A 235 2.19 -5.79 10.21
N SER A 236 1.17 -5.77 11.07
CA SER A 236 1.31 -5.96 12.52
C SER A 236 1.49 -7.44 12.84
N HIS A 237 0.67 -8.29 12.22
CA HIS A 237 0.68 -9.73 12.48
C HIS A 237 1.88 -10.45 11.86
N GLY A 238 2.37 -9.97 10.71
CA GLY A 238 3.57 -10.51 10.07
C GLY A 238 3.46 -11.99 9.69
N LEU A 239 2.24 -12.50 9.46
CA LEU A 239 2.01 -13.92 9.23
C LEU A 239 2.62 -14.36 7.87
N ASN A 240 3.60 -15.26 7.93
CA ASN A 240 4.10 -15.96 6.75
C ASN A 240 3.07 -17.01 6.29
N LEU A 241 2.66 -16.92 5.03
CA LEU A 241 1.63 -17.80 4.45
C LEU A 241 2.19 -19.15 3.99
N SER A 242 3.51 -19.29 3.79
CA SER A 242 4.10 -20.54 3.31
C SER A 242 3.90 -21.70 4.31
N PRO A 243 4.22 -21.55 5.61
CA PRO A 243 3.97 -22.60 6.60
C PRO A 243 2.48 -22.96 6.72
N ILE A 244 1.58 -21.96 6.66
CA ILE A 244 0.13 -22.19 6.70
C ILE A 244 -0.33 -23.02 5.51
N ARG A 245 0.20 -22.74 4.32
CA ARG A 245 -0.11 -23.51 3.12
C ARG A 245 0.33 -24.97 3.25
N GLU A 246 1.50 -25.22 3.80
CA GLU A 246 1.99 -26.58 4.05
C GLU A 246 1.16 -27.31 5.10
N GLU A 247 0.78 -26.62 6.18
CA GLU A 247 -0.07 -27.14 7.25
C GLU A 247 -1.45 -27.52 6.70
N LEU A 248 -2.09 -26.64 5.91
CA LEU A 248 -3.34 -26.93 5.22
C LEU A 248 -3.20 -28.13 4.28
N LYS A 249 -2.14 -28.20 3.49
CA LYS A 249 -1.92 -29.33 2.57
C LYS A 249 -1.79 -30.66 3.33
N LYS A 250 -1.07 -30.68 4.46
CA LYS A 250 -0.97 -31.87 5.32
C LYS A 250 -2.33 -32.29 5.88
N LEU A 251 -3.15 -31.32 6.29
CA LEU A 251 -4.51 -31.58 6.78
C LEU A 251 -5.44 -32.04 5.67
N GLU A 252 -5.32 -31.51 4.45
CA GLU A 252 -6.05 -31.99 3.26
C GLU A 252 -5.69 -33.43 2.93
N GLU A 253 -4.40 -33.78 2.91
CA GLU A 253 -3.92 -35.15 2.68
C GLU A 253 -4.40 -36.11 3.78
N ALA A 254 -4.30 -35.71 5.04
CA ALA A 254 -4.78 -36.50 6.18
C ALA A 254 -6.31 -36.68 6.14
N SER A 255 -7.06 -35.62 5.85
CA SER A 255 -8.52 -35.68 5.68
C SER A 255 -8.93 -36.56 4.51
N SER A 256 -8.16 -36.56 3.41
CA SER A 256 -8.46 -37.39 2.24
C SER A 256 -8.27 -38.86 2.59
N LYS A 257 -7.19 -39.23 3.30
CA LYS A 257 -6.97 -40.60 3.79
C LYS A 257 -8.03 -41.07 4.79
N LEU A 258 -8.56 -40.17 5.62
CA LEU A 258 -9.69 -40.49 6.51
C LEU A 258 -10.97 -40.80 5.73
N LEU A 259 -11.16 -40.15 4.57
CA LEU A 259 -12.34 -40.32 3.72
C LEU A 259 -12.18 -41.50 2.75
N GLU A 260 -10.95 -41.81 2.33
CA GLU A 260 -10.62 -42.96 1.49
C GLU A 260 -11.04 -44.26 2.18
N GLY A 261 -11.97 -44.99 1.55
CA GLY A 261 -12.48 -46.26 2.05
C GLY A 261 -13.73 -46.17 2.94
N LEU A 262 -14.23 -44.97 3.25
CA LEU A 262 -15.52 -44.82 3.96
C LEU A 262 -16.73 -45.11 3.06
N LEU A 263 -16.61 -44.82 1.76
CA LEU A 263 -17.62 -45.07 0.74
C LEU A 263 -17.12 -46.11 -0.27
N SER A 264 -17.95 -47.11 -0.57
CA SER A 264 -17.76 -47.95 -1.76
C SER A 264 -18.07 -47.16 -3.04
N GLY A 265 -17.62 -47.63 -4.20
CA GLY A 265 -17.90 -46.96 -5.48
C GLY A 265 -19.40 -46.77 -5.76
N GLU A 266 -20.25 -47.70 -5.33
CA GLU A 266 -21.71 -47.57 -5.42
C GLU A 266 -22.25 -46.50 -4.46
N GLU A 267 -21.72 -46.42 -3.24
CA GLU A 267 -22.13 -45.41 -2.24
C GLU A 267 -21.72 -44.00 -2.68
N GLU A 268 -20.53 -43.84 -3.27
CA GLU A 268 -20.10 -42.58 -3.86
C GLU A 268 -21.02 -42.12 -5.00
N ALA A 269 -21.42 -43.04 -5.89
CA ALA A 269 -22.33 -42.73 -6.98
C ALA A 269 -23.68 -42.21 -6.46
N VAL A 270 -24.21 -42.84 -5.41
CA VAL A 270 -25.45 -42.40 -4.75
C VAL A 270 -25.28 -41.03 -4.07
N VAL A 271 -24.18 -40.77 -3.38
CA VAL A 271 -23.90 -39.46 -2.74
C VAL A 271 -23.85 -38.34 -3.78
N ARG A 272 -23.14 -38.55 -4.91
CA ARG A 272 -23.02 -37.54 -5.97
C ARG A 272 -24.37 -37.20 -6.59
N GLU A 273 -25.19 -38.21 -6.87
CA GLU A 273 -26.53 -37.99 -7.42
C GLU A 273 -27.47 -37.33 -6.40
N LEU A 274 -27.36 -37.66 -5.11
CA LEU A 274 -28.07 -36.94 -4.05
C LEU A 274 -27.69 -35.46 -3.99
N GLU A 275 -26.40 -35.12 -4.09
CA GLU A 275 -25.97 -33.71 -4.14
C GLU A 275 -26.51 -33.00 -5.38
N ARG A 276 -26.51 -33.67 -6.54
CA ARG A 276 -27.05 -33.13 -7.78
C ARG A 276 -28.56 -32.86 -7.66
N LEU A 277 -29.31 -33.81 -7.11
CA LEU A 277 -30.75 -33.68 -6.88
C LEU A 277 -31.04 -32.57 -5.87
N ALA A 278 -30.30 -32.50 -4.76
CA ALA A 278 -30.45 -31.44 -3.76
C ALA A 278 -30.26 -30.04 -4.36
N ARG A 279 -29.27 -29.86 -5.24
CA ARG A 279 -29.07 -28.58 -5.97
C ARG A 279 -30.21 -28.27 -6.93
N ALA A 280 -30.75 -29.28 -7.62
CA ALA A 280 -31.84 -29.10 -8.58
C ALA A 280 -33.19 -28.79 -7.90
N LEU A 281 -33.37 -29.23 -6.66
CA LEU A 281 -34.64 -29.15 -5.94
C LEU A 281 -34.75 -27.95 -4.99
N GLU A 282 -33.65 -27.26 -4.69
CA GLU A 282 -33.61 -26.05 -3.84
C GLU A 282 -34.51 -26.16 -2.58
N ASP A 283 -34.26 -27.20 -1.76
CA ASP A 283 -35.00 -27.51 -0.51
C ASP A 283 -36.47 -27.94 -0.65
N ARG A 284 -36.96 -28.23 -1.85
CA ARG A 284 -38.29 -28.85 -2.03
C ARG A 284 -38.29 -30.31 -1.56
N GLY A 285 -39.27 -30.66 -0.73
CA GLY A 285 -39.50 -32.04 -0.31
C GLY A 285 -39.96 -32.92 -1.48
N VAL A 286 -39.48 -34.17 -1.51
CA VAL A 286 -39.80 -35.15 -2.56
C VAL A 286 -40.33 -36.42 -1.90
N GLU A 287 -41.25 -37.12 -2.58
CA GLU A 287 -41.69 -38.43 -2.13
C GLU A 287 -40.54 -39.45 -2.22
N LEU A 288 -40.46 -40.33 -1.22
CA LEU A 288 -39.37 -41.29 -1.08
C LEU A 288 -39.26 -42.23 -2.29
N SER A 289 -40.40 -42.66 -2.84
CA SER A 289 -40.48 -43.48 -4.06
C SER A 289 -39.81 -42.78 -5.24
N THR A 290 -40.14 -41.50 -5.47
CA THR A 290 -39.56 -40.70 -6.56
C THR A 290 -38.06 -40.50 -6.39
N LEU A 291 -37.58 -40.31 -5.15
CA LEU A 291 -36.15 -40.19 -4.85
C LEU A 291 -35.40 -41.49 -5.19
N ILE A 292 -35.92 -42.63 -4.75
CA ILE A 292 -35.29 -43.95 -4.98
C ILE A 292 -35.28 -44.27 -6.49
N GLU A 293 -36.38 -44.03 -7.19
CA GLU A 293 -36.44 -44.24 -8.65
C GLU A 293 -35.48 -43.33 -9.42
N ALA A 294 -35.33 -42.07 -9.01
CA ALA A 294 -34.39 -41.15 -9.61
C ALA A 294 -32.95 -41.63 -9.41
N LEU A 295 -32.61 -42.08 -8.19
CA LEU A 295 -31.30 -42.65 -7.88
C LEU A 295 -31.03 -43.93 -8.68
N SER A 296 -31.98 -44.86 -8.73
CA SER A 296 -31.87 -46.11 -9.50
C SER A 296 -31.62 -45.83 -10.99
N ARG A 297 -32.40 -44.94 -11.61
CA ARG A 297 -32.25 -44.58 -13.04
C ARG A 297 -30.92 -43.92 -13.36
N LYS A 298 -30.36 -43.13 -12.44
CA LYS A 298 -29.12 -42.37 -12.68
C LYS A 298 -27.86 -43.15 -12.35
N THR A 299 -27.91 -43.99 -11.32
CA THR A 299 -26.76 -44.82 -10.91
C THR A 299 -26.72 -46.18 -11.62
N GLY A 300 -27.80 -46.59 -12.27
CA GLY A 300 -27.91 -47.91 -12.93
C GLY A 300 -28.14 -49.07 -11.94
N LEU A 301 -28.35 -48.76 -10.67
CA LEU A 301 -28.60 -49.73 -9.60
C LEU A 301 -30.06 -50.17 -9.58
N SER A 302 -30.35 -51.39 -9.09
CA SER A 302 -31.74 -51.82 -8.86
C SER A 302 -32.43 -50.93 -7.82
N ILE A 303 -33.75 -50.89 -7.84
CA ILE A 303 -34.54 -50.09 -6.90
C ILE A 303 -34.24 -50.50 -5.45
N GLU A 304 -34.14 -51.81 -5.17
CA GLU A 304 -33.82 -52.30 -3.83
C GLU A 304 -32.41 -51.89 -3.40
N ARG A 305 -31.44 -51.97 -4.32
CA ARG A 305 -30.06 -51.59 -4.05
C ARG A 305 -29.92 -50.09 -3.82
N ALA A 306 -30.61 -49.26 -4.62
CA ALA A 306 -30.64 -47.81 -4.44
C ALA A 306 -31.28 -47.42 -3.09
N ALA A 307 -32.39 -48.07 -2.70
CA ALA A 307 -33.02 -47.84 -1.40
C ALA A 307 -32.10 -48.24 -0.24
N TYR A 308 -31.44 -49.40 -0.34
CA TYR A 308 -30.48 -49.86 0.66
C TYR A 308 -29.29 -48.90 0.80
N LEU A 309 -28.69 -48.49 -0.32
CA LEU A 309 -27.56 -47.56 -0.29
C LEU A 309 -27.97 -46.17 0.19
N LEU A 310 -29.18 -45.71 -0.12
CA LEU A 310 -29.72 -44.46 0.44
C LEU A 310 -29.74 -44.50 1.97
N TYR A 311 -30.19 -45.61 2.55
CA TYR A 311 -30.12 -45.84 4.00
C TYR A 311 -28.67 -45.94 4.50
N VAL A 312 -27.79 -46.68 3.81
CA VAL A 312 -26.39 -46.82 4.25
C VAL A 312 -25.65 -45.49 4.22
N VAL A 313 -25.85 -44.67 3.19
CA VAL A 313 -25.24 -43.35 3.04
C VAL A 313 -25.79 -42.37 4.08
N GLU A 314 -27.09 -42.43 4.39
CA GLU A 314 -27.71 -41.66 5.48
C GLU A 314 -27.18 -42.09 6.85
N LYS A 315 -27.15 -43.40 7.11
CA LYS A 315 -26.61 -44.00 8.34
C LYS A 315 -25.13 -43.65 8.54
N LYS A 316 -24.34 -43.65 7.46
CA LYS A 316 -22.94 -43.22 7.47
C LYS A 316 -22.77 -41.69 7.57
N GLY A 317 -23.84 -40.91 7.63
CA GLY A 317 -23.82 -39.46 7.84
C GLY A 317 -23.45 -38.62 6.62
N PHE A 318 -23.35 -39.23 5.43
CA PHE A 318 -23.03 -38.54 4.17
C PHE A 318 -24.25 -37.84 3.55
N ALA A 319 -25.46 -38.28 3.91
CA ALA A 319 -26.71 -37.60 3.59
C ALA A 319 -27.58 -37.46 4.85
N ARG A 320 -28.49 -36.48 4.87
CA ARG A 320 -29.53 -36.36 5.91
C ARG A 320 -30.90 -36.39 5.24
N LEU A 321 -31.72 -37.35 5.63
CA LEU A 321 -33.09 -37.48 5.16
C LEU A 321 -34.03 -36.89 6.21
N HIS A 322 -34.88 -35.94 5.79
CA HIS A 322 -35.92 -35.39 6.63
C HIS A 322 -37.24 -36.05 6.27
N VAL A 323 -37.79 -36.86 7.17
CA VAL A 323 -39.03 -37.60 6.94
C VAL A 323 -40.22 -36.76 7.41
N LYS A 324 -41.16 -36.51 6.51
CA LYS A 324 -42.45 -35.88 6.83
C LYS A 324 -43.57 -36.89 6.58
N LEU A 325 -44.26 -37.29 7.63
CA LEU A 325 -45.44 -38.15 7.54
C LEU A 325 -46.65 -37.30 7.15
N LYS A 326 -47.40 -37.72 6.11
CA LYS A 326 -48.72 -37.15 5.83
C LYS A 326 -49.71 -37.79 6.83
N PRO A 327 -50.55 -36.99 7.52
CA PRO A 327 -51.54 -37.50 8.47
C PRO A 327 -52.62 -38.35 7.80
#